data_AF-A0A5N5W633-F1
#
_entry.id   AF-A0A5N5W633-F1
#
_cell.length_a   1.000
_cell.length_b   1.000
_cell.length_c   1.000
_cell.angle_alpha   90.00
_cell.angle_beta   90.00
_cell.angle_gamma   90.00
#
_symmetry.space_group_name_H-M   'P 1'
#
loop_
_entity.id
_entity.type
_entity.pdbx_description
1 polymer ?
#
loop_
_entity_poly.entity_id
_entity_poly.type
_entity_poly.pdbx_seq_one_letter_code
_entity_poly.pdbx_strand_id
1 'polypeptide(L)'
;TSRAAFEHRAVVVGQDVGQALAGLEALAAGEASPDVVSGVAGDVGPGPVLVFPGQGSQWVGMGAQLLDESPVFAARIAECERALSPYVDWSLTEVLRGNGDA
;
A
#
# COMPACT_ATOMS: atom_id res chain seq x y z
N THR A 1 14.94 -4.86 17.50
CA THR A 1 13.49 -4.79 17.80
C THR A 1 13.24 -5.07 19.28
N SER A 2 13.83 -4.30 20.20
CA SER A 2 13.82 -4.60 21.65
C SER A 2 12.83 -3.78 22.48
N ARG A 3 12.14 -2.81 21.88
CA ARG A 3 11.12 -2.01 22.59
C ARG A 3 9.81 -2.79 22.67
N ALA A 4 9.19 -2.79 23.84
CA ALA A 4 7.84 -3.33 24.02
C ALA A 4 6.82 -2.49 23.24
N ALA A 5 5.79 -3.13 22.70
CA ALA A 5 4.70 -2.48 21.99
C ALA A 5 3.46 -2.33 22.90
N PHE A 6 3.32 -1.17 23.54
CA PHE A 6 2.19 -0.83 24.41
C PHE A 6 0.89 -0.61 23.61
N GLU A 7 -0.23 -0.36 24.31
CA GLU A 7 -1.57 -0.21 23.71
C GLU A 7 -1.68 1.04 22.83
N HIS A 8 -1.19 2.18 23.30
CA HIS A 8 -1.14 3.41 22.52
C HIS A 8 0.01 3.35 21.53
N ARG A 9 -0.32 3.40 20.23
CA ARG A 9 0.64 3.25 19.15
C ARG A 9 0.48 4.37 18.13
N ALA A 10 1.61 4.75 17.56
CA ALA A 10 1.65 5.65 16.41
C ALA A 10 2.76 5.23 15.46
N VAL A 11 2.55 5.48 14.17
CA VAL A 11 3.52 5.28 13.09
C VAL A 11 3.57 6.55 12.27
N VAL A 12 4.79 7.00 11.97
CA VAL A 12 5.06 8.09 11.03
C VAL A 12 5.73 7.48 9.80
N VAL A 13 5.20 7.76 8.61
CA VAL A 13 5.78 7.34 7.34
C VAL A 13 6.38 8.56 6.66
N GLY A 14 7.70 8.59 6.50
CA GLY A 14 8.41 9.67 5.82
C GLY A 14 9.49 9.12 4.90
N GLN A 15 9.74 9.82 3.80
CA GLN A 15 10.77 9.49 2.82
C GLN A 15 12.15 10.05 3.22
N ASP A 16 12.17 11.02 4.13
CA ASP A 16 13.37 11.62 4.68
C ASP A 16 13.21 11.99 6.17
N VAL A 17 14.32 12.43 6.77
CA VAL A 17 14.38 12.79 8.19
C VAL A 17 13.52 14.02 8.51
N GLY A 18 13.42 14.99 7.59
CA GLY A 18 12.62 16.19 7.79
C GLY A 18 11.13 15.87 7.89
N GLN A 19 10.63 15.02 6.98
CA GLN A 19 9.26 14.51 7.00
C GLN A 19 8.99 13.70 8.26
N ALA A 20 9.92 12.83 8.66
CA ALA A 20 9.78 12.05 9.89
C ALA A 20 9.70 12.94 11.14
N LEU A 21 10.53 13.99 11.24
CA LEU A 21 10.49 14.94 12.34
C LEU A 21 9.18 15.74 12.36
N ALA A 22 8.74 16.26 11.22
CA ALA A 22 7.47 17.00 11.12
C ALA A 22 6.27 16.13 11.56
N GLY A 23 6.24 14.86 11.16
CA GLY A 23 5.20 13.92 11.60
C GLY A 23 5.26 13.62 13.10
N LEU A 24 6.45 13.50 13.69
CA LEU A 24 6.62 13.32 15.13
C LEU A 24 6.20 14.57 15.92
N GLU A 25 6.48 15.77 15.42
CA GLU A 25 6.03 17.04 16.00
C GLU A 25 4.50 17.14 15.99
N ALA A 26 3.85 16.87 14.86
CA ALA A 26 2.40 16.83 14.74
C ALA A 26 1.77 15.81 15.71
N LEU A 27 2.36 14.60 15.79
CA LEU A 27 1.91 13.57 16.74
C LEU A 27 2.02 14.05 18.19
N ALA A 28 3.13 14.70 18.56
CA ALA A 28 3.34 15.21 19.91
C ALA A 28 2.38 16.36 20.25
N ALA A 29 1.99 17.17 19.26
CA ALA A 29 1.00 18.24 19.40
C ALA A 29 -0.46 17.73 19.38
N GLY A 30 -0.69 16.46 19.02
CA GLY A 30 -2.04 15.91 18.85
C GLY A 30 -2.75 16.41 17.59
N GLU A 31 -1.99 16.86 16.60
CA GLU A 31 -2.50 17.40 15.34
C GLU A 31 -2.65 16.32 14.28
N ALA A 32 -3.63 16.49 13.38
CA ALA A 32 -3.83 15.58 12.26
C ALA A 32 -2.74 15.79 11.20
N SER A 33 -2.15 14.70 10.73
CA SER A 33 -1.19 14.69 9.63
C SER A 33 -1.45 13.49 8.72
N PRO A 34 -1.34 13.64 7.38
CA PRO A 34 -1.53 12.53 6.44
C PRO A 34 -0.48 11.43 6.61
N ASP A 35 0.67 11.76 7.17
CA ASP A 35 1.82 10.86 7.32
C ASP A 35 1.83 10.12 8.68
N VAL A 36 0.84 10.42 9.54
CA VAL A 36 0.75 9.89 10.90
C VAL A 36 -0.51 9.06 11.07
N VAL A 37 -0.33 7.82 11.49
CA VAL A 37 -1.42 6.94 11.92
C VAL A 37 -1.24 6.65 13.40
N SER A 38 -2.24 6.99 14.21
CA SER A 38 -2.26 6.68 15.64
C SER A 38 -3.53 5.94 16.04
N GLY A 39 -3.46 5.19 17.13
CA GLY A 39 -4.59 4.43 17.63
C GLY A 39 -4.28 3.69 18.92
N VAL A 40 -5.31 3.11 19.51
CA VAL A 40 -5.19 2.20 20.66
C VAL A 40 -5.38 0.78 20.13
N ALA A 41 -4.40 -0.08 20.36
CA ALA A 41 -4.48 -1.48 19.97
C ALA A 41 -5.58 -2.18 20.77
N GLY A 42 -6.61 -2.69 20.08
CA GLY A 42 -7.66 -3.52 20.66
C GLY A 42 -7.34 -5.01 20.60
N ASP A 43 -8.24 -5.83 21.14
CA ASP A 43 -8.16 -7.28 21.02
C ASP A 43 -8.16 -7.71 19.55
N VAL A 44 -7.12 -8.43 19.16
CA VAL A 44 -7.04 -9.05 17.85
C VAL A 44 -7.91 -10.29 17.94
N GLY A 45 -9.15 -10.20 17.44
CA GLY A 45 -10.12 -11.30 17.43
C GLY A 45 -9.65 -12.53 16.63
N PRO A 46 -10.53 -13.23 15.89
CA PRO A 46 -10.14 -14.47 15.20
C PRO A 46 -9.07 -14.31 14.10
N GLY A 47 -8.66 -13.08 13.76
CA GLY A 47 -7.60 -12.78 12.81
C GLY A 47 -8.08 -11.90 11.65
N PRO A 48 -7.18 -11.55 10.72
CA PRO A 48 -7.51 -10.70 9.57
C PRO A 48 -8.36 -11.46 8.53
N VAL A 49 -9.26 -10.74 7.87
CA VAL A 49 -10.02 -11.21 6.70
C VAL A 49 -9.61 -10.36 5.50
N LEU A 50 -9.25 -10.99 4.38
CA LEU A 50 -8.96 -10.32 3.11
C LEU A 50 -10.24 -10.23 2.28
N VAL A 51 -10.66 -9.01 1.93
CA VAL A 51 -11.87 -8.74 1.13
C VAL A 51 -11.46 -8.33 -0.28
N PHE A 52 -11.99 -9.01 -1.30
CA PHE A 52 -11.73 -8.75 -2.71
C PHE A 52 -12.98 -8.16 -3.36
N PRO A 53 -13.10 -6.82 -3.49
CA PRO A 53 -14.28 -6.20 -4.07
C PRO A 53 -14.37 -6.44 -5.59
N GLY A 54 -15.55 -6.19 -6.14
CA GLY A 54 -15.78 -6.14 -7.59
C GLY A 54 -15.31 -4.83 -8.22
N GLN A 55 -16.06 -4.35 -9.21
CA GLN A 55 -15.76 -3.11 -9.94
C GLN A 55 -15.99 -1.85 -9.09
N GLY A 56 -15.18 -0.80 -9.31
CA GLY A 56 -15.35 0.54 -8.72
C GLY A 56 -14.11 1.14 -8.08
N SER A 57 -13.07 0.33 -7.82
CA SER A 57 -11.83 0.79 -7.17
C SER A 57 -10.69 1.12 -8.15
N GLN A 58 -10.89 0.89 -9.45
CA GLN A 58 -9.86 1.11 -10.47
C GLN A 58 -9.64 2.58 -10.79
N TRP A 59 -8.38 2.94 -11.09
CA TRP A 59 -7.97 4.25 -11.59
C TRP A 59 -6.75 4.10 -12.50
N VAL A 60 -6.54 5.05 -13.42
CA VAL A 60 -5.44 5.00 -14.40
C VAL A 60 -4.09 5.13 -13.70
N GLY A 61 -3.19 4.16 -13.91
CA GLY A 61 -1.89 4.12 -13.23
C GLY A 61 -1.88 3.36 -11.90
N MET A 62 -2.99 2.71 -11.53
CA MET A 62 -3.05 1.92 -10.30
C MET A 62 -1.96 0.84 -10.27
N GLY A 63 -1.20 0.77 -9.17
CA GLY A 63 -0.12 -0.20 -9.00
C GLY A 63 1.13 0.04 -9.85
N ALA A 64 1.19 1.08 -10.70
CA ALA A 64 2.35 1.33 -11.55
C ALA A 64 3.63 1.56 -10.74
N GLN A 65 3.57 2.39 -9.70
CA GLN A 65 4.70 2.62 -8.79
C GLN A 65 5.10 1.35 -8.03
N LEU A 66 4.13 0.48 -7.67
CA LEU A 66 4.41 -0.78 -7.00
C LEU A 66 5.13 -1.79 -7.90
N LEU A 67 4.98 -1.70 -9.23
CA LEU A 67 5.77 -2.50 -10.16
C LEU A 67 7.27 -2.18 -10.06
N ASP A 68 7.60 -0.93 -9.74
CA ASP A 68 8.98 -0.45 -9.68
C ASP A 68 9.56 -0.60 -8.26
N GLU A 69 8.75 -0.40 -7.23
CA GLU A 69 9.20 -0.37 -5.83
C GLU A 69 9.03 -1.70 -5.06
N SER A 70 8.16 -2.60 -5.53
CA SER A 70 7.86 -3.87 -4.84
C SER A 70 8.12 -5.08 -5.73
N PRO A 71 9.26 -5.78 -5.54
CA PRO A 71 9.58 -6.99 -6.29
C PRO A 71 8.52 -8.10 -6.14
N VAL A 72 7.87 -8.18 -4.97
CA VAL A 72 6.81 -9.17 -4.70
C VAL A 72 5.56 -8.86 -5.52
N PHE A 73 5.17 -7.59 -5.60
CA PHE A 73 4.02 -7.16 -6.41
C PHE A 73 4.30 -7.38 -7.90
N ALA A 74 5.47 -6.95 -8.37
CA ALA A 74 5.89 -7.12 -9.76
C ALA A 74 5.91 -8.59 -10.20
N ALA A 75 6.45 -9.47 -9.37
CA ALA A 75 6.47 -10.91 -9.64
C ALA A 75 5.05 -11.49 -9.78
N ARG A 76 4.12 -11.08 -8.91
CA ARG A 76 2.73 -11.55 -8.97
C ARG A 76 2.00 -11.04 -10.21
N ILE A 77 2.19 -9.78 -10.59
CA ILE A 77 1.61 -9.25 -11.84
C ILE A 77 2.16 -10.00 -13.06
N ALA A 78 3.46 -10.30 -13.10
CA ALA A 78 4.05 -11.07 -14.19
C ALA A 78 3.48 -12.51 -14.29
N GLU A 79 3.18 -13.15 -13.16
CA GLU A 79 2.45 -14.43 -13.14
C GLU A 79 1.03 -14.28 -13.70
N CYS A 80 0.28 -13.25 -13.29
CA CYS A 80 -1.06 -12.98 -13.79
C CYS A 80 -1.06 -12.70 -15.30
N GLU A 81 -0.11 -11.90 -15.80
CA GLU A 81 0.01 -11.61 -17.23
C GLU A 81 0.26 -12.89 -18.04
N ARG A 82 1.17 -13.76 -17.59
CA ARG A 82 1.40 -15.07 -18.24
C ARG A 82 0.16 -15.96 -18.23
N ALA A 83 -0.65 -15.88 -17.16
CA ALA A 83 -1.88 -16.66 -17.07
C ALA A 83 -2.99 -16.10 -17.97
N LEU A 84 -3.02 -14.79 -18.19
CA LEU A 84 -4.01 -14.11 -19.01
C LEU A 84 -3.68 -14.13 -20.51
N SER A 85 -2.39 -14.20 -20.87
CA SER A 85 -1.94 -14.08 -22.27
C SER A 85 -2.59 -15.02 -23.30
N PRO A 86 -3.11 -16.23 -22.96
CA PRO A 86 -3.86 -17.04 -23.92
C PRO A 86 -5.27 -16.50 -24.23
N TYR A 87 -5.77 -15.55 -23.44
CA TYR A 87 -7.15 -15.07 -23.47
C TYR A 87 -7.29 -13.60 -23.88
N VAL A 88 -6.18 -12.85 -23.93
CA VAL A 88 -6.17 -11.41 -24.23
C VAL A 88 -5.01 -11.07 -25.16
N ASP A 89 -5.22 -10.05 -25.99
CA ASP A 89 -4.23 -9.56 -26.95
C ASP A 89 -3.45 -8.33 -26.44
N TRP A 90 -3.65 -7.94 -25.18
CA TRP A 90 -3.03 -6.78 -24.53
C TRP A 90 -2.10 -7.19 -23.38
N SER A 91 -1.16 -6.30 -23.01
CA SER A 91 -0.27 -6.51 -21.86
C SER A 91 -0.89 -5.92 -20.59
N LEU A 92 -1.06 -6.76 -19.55
CA LEU A 92 -1.52 -6.32 -18.23
C LEU A 92 -0.59 -5.26 -17.64
N THR A 93 0.72 -5.43 -17.81
CA THR A 93 1.74 -4.49 -17.33
C THR A 93 1.61 -3.13 -18.02
N GLU A 94 1.39 -3.10 -19.34
CA GLU A 94 1.21 -1.84 -20.08
C GLU A 94 -0.07 -1.11 -19.67
N VAL A 95 -1.17 -1.84 -19.48
CA VAL A 95 -2.43 -1.27 -18.97
C VAL A 95 -2.25 -0.66 -17.58
N LEU A 96 -1.59 -1.36 -16.65
CA LEU A 96 -1.32 -0.84 -15.30
C LEU A 96 -0.42 0.40 -15.33
N ARG A 97 0.54 0.46 -16.26
CA ARG A 97 1.39 1.65 -16.45
C ARG A 97 0.67 2.82 -17.14
N GLY A 98 -0.56 2.62 -17.63
CA GLY A 98 -1.33 3.63 -18.35
C GLY A 98 -0.85 3.86 -19.79
N ASN A 99 -0.04 2.93 -20.33
CA ASN A 99 0.53 3.01 -21.68
C ASN A 99 -0.16 2.04 -22.67
N GLY A 100 -1.01 1.14 -22.18
CA GLY A 100 -1.75 0.18 -22.98
C GLY A 100 -3.21 0.56 -23.15
N ASP A 101 -3.79 0.22 -24.29
CA ASP A 101 -5.23 0.21 -24.51
C ASP A 101 -5.81 -1.09 -23.93
N ALA A 102 -6.87 -0.99 -23.12
CA ALA A 102 -7.58 -2.13 -22.53
C ALA A 102 -8.93 -2.38 -23.22
#